data_AF-A0A2K0XM72-F1
#
_entry.id   AF-A0A2K0XM72-F1
#
_cell.length_a   1.000
_cell.length_b   1.000
_cell.length_c   1.000
_cell.angle_alpha   90.00
_cell.angle_beta   90.00
_cell.angle_gamma   90.00
#
_symmetry.space_group_name_H-M   'P 1'
#
loop_
_entity.id
_entity.type
_entity.pdbx_description
1 polymer ?
#
loop_
_entity_poly.entity_id
_entity_poly.type
_entity_poly.pdbx_seq_one_letter_code
_entity_poly.pdbx_strand_id
1 'polypeptide(L)'
;MTFDKITDDGRLWAVRYNGESDNALYTLFDKWGDVVWLRQFFRDNWDDLIAYFKVTDINQAIEDTIEDSDQLQCLMLDLNPDSDLELLFHPLENFRTSEMVLGKEKARLKRTIRHSSWLRIYAIKLSQGVYVITGGAIKLTLKMEERNHTKVELAKLENVRRFLLNEDIIDDDSFIDYVTTI
;
A
#
# COMPACT_ATOMS: atom_id res chain seq x y z
N MET A 1 -1.66 14.86 10.09
CA MET A 1 -2.31 13.74 9.39
C MET A 1 -3.33 13.16 10.34
N THR A 2 -4.39 12.54 9.83
CA THR A 2 -5.37 11.78 10.63
C THR A 2 -5.43 10.34 10.14
N PHE A 3 -6.16 9.48 10.85
CA PHE A 3 -6.29 8.06 10.50
C PHE A 3 -7.76 7.71 10.35
N ASP A 4 -8.11 7.18 9.19
CA ASP A 4 -9.46 6.77 8.87
C ASP A 4 -9.58 5.26 9.07
N LYS A 5 -10.65 4.84 9.73
CA LYS A 5 -10.99 3.42 9.88
C LYS A 5 -11.44 2.87 8.54
N ILE A 6 -10.82 1.78 8.08
CA ILE A 6 -11.17 1.12 6.81
C ILE A 6 -12.08 -0.08 7.04
N THR A 7 -11.80 -0.87 8.09
CA THR A 7 -12.61 -2.03 8.47
C THR A 7 -13.27 -1.80 9.82
N ASP A 8 -14.54 -2.19 9.96
CA ASP A 8 -15.32 -1.95 11.19
C ASP A 8 -14.69 -2.59 12.43
N ASP A 9 -14.03 -3.74 12.24
CA ASP A 9 -13.32 -4.50 13.26
C ASP A 9 -11.99 -3.85 13.74
N GLY A 10 -11.59 -2.72 13.13
CA GLY A 10 -10.41 -1.96 13.54
C GLY A 10 -9.08 -2.59 13.16
N ARG A 11 -9.07 -3.62 12.30
CA ARG A 11 -7.82 -4.25 11.83
C ARG A 11 -7.12 -3.47 10.72
N LEU A 12 -7.84 -2.66 9.96
CA LEU A 12 -7.27 -1.89 8.87
C LEU A 12 -7.64 -0.40 8.98
N TRP A 13 -6.61 0.43 8.91
CA TRP A 13 -6.70 1.89 8.93
C TRP A 13 -5.93 2.48 7.75
N ALA A 14 -6.21 3.72 7.39
CA ALA A 14 -5.42 4.42 6.39
C ALA A 14 -5.15 5.87 6.79
N VAL A 15 -3.97 6.36 6.45
CA VAL A 15 -3.57 7.75 6.71
C VAL A 15 -4.33 8.69 5.79
N ARG A 16 -4.93 9.74 6.33
CA ARG A 16 -5.36 10.93 5.58
C ARG A 16 -4.32 12.03 5.80
N TYR A 17 -3.58 12.37 4.74
CA TYR A 17 -2.54 13.40 4.80
C TYR A 17 -3.15 14.80 4.83
N ASN A 18 -2.41 15.76 5.39
CA ASN A 18 -2.91 17.15 5.52
C ASN A 18 -3.20 17.74 4.13
N GLY A 19 -4.41 18.24 3.93
CA GLY A 19 -4.86 18.84 2.67
C GLY A 19 -5.40 17.84 1.65
N GLU A 20 -5.31 16.53 1.90
CA GLU A 20 -5.96 15.52 1.08
C GLU A 20 -7.45 15.40 1.45
N SER A 21 -8.30 15.22 0.43
CA SER A 21 -9.75 15.07 0.62
C SER A 21 -10.15 13.69 1.14
N ASP A 22 -9.29 12.68 0.96
CA ASP A 22 -9.55 11.30 1.34
C ASP A 22 -8.30 10.60 1.87
N ASN A 23 -8.47 9.40 2.40
CA ASN A 23 -7.39 8.58 2.92
C ASN A 23 -6.52 7.98 1.79
N ALA A 24 -5.32 7.56 2.18
CA ALA A 24 -4.31 7.07 1.27
C ALA A 24 -4.70 5.79 0.53
N LEU A 25 -5.58 4.95 1.09
CA LEU A 25 -6.01 3.71 0.45
C LEU A 25 -7.06 3.98 -0.64
N TYR A 26 -8.10 4.76 -0.33
CA TYR A 26 -9.14 5.09 -1.32
C TYR A 26 -8.60 5.98 -2.43
N THR A 27 -7.77 6.98 -2.09
CA THR A 27 -7.05 7.79 -3.10
C THR A 27 -6.19 6.94 -4.04
N LEU A 28 -5.65 5.82 -3.54
CA LEU A 28 -4.85 4.89 -4.34
C LEU A 28 -5.72 4.07 -5.30
N PHE A 29 -6.82 3.50 -4.80
CA PHE A 29 -7.75 2.74 -5.64
C PHE A 29 -8.41 3.61 -6.71
N ASP A 30 -8.77 4.86 -6.40
CA ASP A 30 -9.29 5.80 -7.39
C ASP A 30 -8.30 6.03 -8.54
N LYS A 31 -7.01 6.20 -8.23
CA LYS A 31 -5.96 6.35 -9.24
C LYS A 31 -5.74 5.06 -10.05
N TRP A 32 -5.85 3.90 -9.42
CA TRP A 32 -5.69 2.61 -10.09
C TRP A 32 -6.93 2.21 -10.91
N GLY A 33 -8.08 2.84 -10.69
CA GLY A 33 -9.26 2.75 -11.57
C GLY A 33 -9.30 3.80 -12.69
N ASP A 34 -8.49 4.86 -12.62
CA ASP A 34 -8.47 5.94 -13.61
C ASP A 34 -7.63 5.57 -14.85
N VAL A 35 -8.31 5.19 -15.93
CA VAL A 35 -7.72 4.85 -17.23
C VAL A 35 -6.85 5.99 -17.81
N VAL A 36 -7.25 7.25 -17.64
CA VAL A 36 -6.50 8.41 -18.16
C VAL A 36 -5.20 8.57 -17.40
N TRP A 37 -5.27 8.48 -16.07
CA TRP A 37 -4.09 8.52 -15.21
C TRP A 37 -3.13 7.36 -15.50
N LEU A 38 -3.64 6.12 -15.59
CA LEU A 38 -2.84 4.93 -15.87
C LEU A 38 -2.14 5.02 -17.22
N ARG A 39 -2.86 5.47 -18.25
CA ARG A 39 -2.27 5.66 -19.59
C ARG A 39 -1.09 6.63 -19.54
N GLN A 40 -1.22 7.72 -18.80
CA GLN A 40 -0.14 8.68 -18.64
C GLN A 40 1.02 8.06 -17.85
N PHE A 41 0.74 7.40 -16.73
CA PHE A 41 1.74 6.73 -15.90
C PHE A 41 2.57 5.72 -16.71
N PHE A 42 1.93 4.86 -17.50
CA PHE A 42 2.62 3.84 -18.28
C PHE A 42 3.41 4.43 -19.46
N ARG A 43 2.96 5.53 -20.06
CA ARG A 43 3.75 6.25 -21.07
C ARG A 43 5.03 6.82 -20.46
N ASP A 44 4.92 7.43 -19.28
CA ASP A 44 6.05 8.06 -18.60
C ASP A 44 7.07 7.05 -18.05
N ASN A 45 6.65 5.81 -17.79
CA ASN A 45 7.49 4.74 -17.24
C ASN A 45 7.60 3.52 -18.17
N TRP A 46 7.48 3.75 -19.48
CA TRP A 46 7.37 2.68 -20.48
C TRP A 46 8.60 1.77 -20.52
N ASP A 47 9.80 2.36 -20.44
CA ASP A 47 11.05 1.62 -20.48
C ASP A 47 11.17 0.62 -19.32
N ASP A 48 10.68 0.99 -18.13
CA ASP A 48 10.69 0.10 -16.96
C ASP A 48 9.73 -1.07 -17.13
N LEU A 49 8.53 -0.78 -17.64
CA LEU A 49 7.52 -1.80 -17.88
C LEU A 49 8.04 -2.87 -18.85
N ILE A 50 8.66 -2.46 -19.97
CA ILE A 50 9.29 -3.38 -20.92
C ILE A 50 10.47 -4.10 -20.27
N ALA A 51 11.38 -3.37 -19.63
CA ALA A 51 12.62 -3.95 -19.11
C ALA A 51 12.35 -5.04 -18.06
N TYR A 52 11.41 -4.81 -17.13
CA TYR A 52 11.16 -5.69 -16.00
C TYR A 52 10.01 -6.68 -16.21
N PHE A 53 8.91 -6.24 -16.83
CA PHE A 53 7.68 -7.05 -16.96
C PHE A 53 7.45 -7.59 -18.36
N LYS A 54 8.23 -7.15 -19.36
CA LYS A 54 8.14 -7.60 -20.76
C LYS A 54 6.78 -7.34 -21.41
N VAL A 55 5.96 -6.46 -20.82
CA VAL A 55 4.70 -6.01 -21.41
C VAL A 55 5.01 -5.00 -22.50
N THR A 56 4.39 -5.18 -23.67
CA THR A 56 4.66 -4.37 -24.88
C THR A 56 3.41 -3.66 -25.40
N ASP A 57 2.28 -3.78 -24.69
CA ASP A 57 1.04 -3.05 -24.97
C ASP A 57 0.59 -2.25 -23.73
N ILE A 58 0.38 -0.95 -23.91
CA ILE A 58 -0.10 -0.04 -22.86
C ILE A 58 -1.54 -0.39 -22.44
N ASN A 59 -2.42 -0.75 -23.38
CA ASN A 59 -3.80 -1.05 -23.02
C ASN A 59 -3.87 -2.31 -22.16
N GLN A 60 -3.04 -3.31 -22.49
CA GLN A 60 -2.86 -4.51 -21.69
C GLN A 60 -2.37 -4.17 -20.27
N ALA A 61 -1.39 -3.27 -20.12
CA ALA A 61 -0.92 -2.85 -18.79
C ALA A 61 -2.01 -2.11 -17.98
N ILE A 62 -2.86 -1.33 -18.63
CA ILE A 62 -4.00 -0.66 -17.99
C ILE A 62 -5.01 -1.70 -17.51
N GLU A 63 -5.43 -2.63 -18.37
CA GLU A 63 -6.37 -3.69 -18.02
C GLU A 63 -5.86 -4.55 -16.86
N ASP A 64 -4.61 -5.00 -16.93
CA ASP A 64 -3.96 -5.78 -15.87
C ASP A 64 -3.91 -5.01 -14.55
N THR A 65 -3.72 -3.69 -14.61
CA THR A 65 -3.67 -2.86 -13.39
C THR A 65 -5.04 -2.72 -12.74
N ILE A 66 -6.09 -2.54 -13.53
CA ILE A 66 -7.46 -2.44 -13.01
C ILE A 66 -7.87 -3.79 -12.42
N GLU A 67 -7.58 -4.90 -13.12
CA GLU A 67 -7.87 -6.26 -12.63
C GLU A 67 -7.12 -6.57 -11.32
N ASP A 68 -5.84 -6.22 -11.22
CA ASP A 68 -5.08 -6.34 -9.97
C ASP A 68 -5.64 -5.42 -8.86
N SER A 69 -6.08 -4.22 -9.21
CA SER A 69 -6.64 -3.25 -8.26
C SER A 69 -7.94 -3.78 -7.65
N ASP A 70 -8.86 -4.28 -8.48
CA ASP A 70 -10.13 -4.85 -8.05
C ASP A 70 -9.90 -6.06 -7.12
N GLN A 71 -8.95 -6.93 -7.45
CA GLN A 71 -8.59 -8.07 -6.60
C GLN A 71 -8.01 -7.63 -5.25
N LEU A 72 -7.12 -6.62 -5.23
CA LEU A 72 -6.60 -6.07 -3.98
C LEU A 72 -7.70 -5.43 -3.15
N GLN A 73 -8.62 -4.72 -3.78
CA GLN A 73 -9.74 -4.09 -3.11
C GLN A 73 -10.65 -5.13 -2.45
N CYS A 74 -11.01 -6.20 -3.15
CA CYS A 74 -11.74 -7.33 -2.56
C CYS A 74 -10.97 -7.95 -1.38
N LEU A 75 -9.68 -8.22 -1.54
CA LEU A 75 -8.87 -8.81 -0.47
C LEU A 75 -8.73 -7.91 0.76
N MET A 76 -8.85 -6.58 0.63
CA MET A 76 -8.66 -5.62 1.72
C MET A 76 -9.96 -5.11 2.35
N LEU A 77 -11.04 -4.99 1.56
CA LEU A 77 -12.31 -4.42 2.01
C LEU A 77 -13.37 -5.47 2.25
N ASP A 78 -13.39 -6.56 1.47
CA ASP A 78 -14.29 -7.69 1.69
C ASP A 78 -13.68 -8.68 2.69
N LEU A 79 -12.93 -8.17 3.68
CA LEU A 79 -12.42 -8.99 4.76
C LEU A 79 -13.61 -9.52 5.55
N ASN A 80 -14.03 -10.74 5.23
CA ASN A 80 -14.66 -11.62 6.21
C ASN A 80 -13.83 -11.50 7.51
N PRO A 81 -14.43 -11.51 8.71
CA PRO A 81 -13.68 -11.62 9.97
C PRO A 81 -12.57 -12.68 9.94
N ASP A 82 -12.71 -13.75 9.13
CA ASP A 82 -11.70 -14.80 8.92
C ASP A 82 -10.61 -14.48 7.87
N SER A 83 -10.71 -13.35 7.16
CA SER A 83 -9.75 -12.97 6.13
C SER A 83 -8.43 -12.57 6.79
N ASP A 84 -7.37 -13.29 6.43
CA ASP A 84 -6.07 -13.19 7.05
C ASP A 84 -5.20 -12.12 6.37
N LEU A 85 -5.25 -10.90 6.91
CA LEU A 85 -4.37 -9.80 6.50
C LEU A 85 -2.89 -10.14 6.62
N GLU A 86 -2.50 -11.10 7.46
CA GLU A 86 -1.11 -11.53 7.60
C GLU A 86 -0.61 -12.29 6.36
N LEU A 87 -1.50 -12.93 5.61
CA LEU A 87 -1.15 -13.54 4.33
C LEU A 87 -0.96 -12.50 3.24
N LEU A 88 -1.51 -11.31 3.41
CA LEU A 88 -1.46 -10.22 2.43
C LEU A 88 -0.25 -9.31 2.66
N PHE A 89 0.05 -8.96 3.93
CA PHE A 89 1.15 -8.09 4.29
C PHE A 89 2.42 -8.86 4.64
N HIS A 90 3.54 -8.41 4.08
CA HIS A 90 4.85 -9.00 4.31
C HIS A 90 5.90 -7.91 4.56
N PRO A 91 7.00 -8.23 5.26
CA PRO A 91 8.03 -7.25 5.55
C PRO A 91 8.52 -6.53 4.29
N LEU A 92 8.60 -5.20 4.38
CA LEU A 92 9.15 -4.39 3.28
C LEU A 92 10.59 -4.85 2.97
N GLU A 93 11.37 -5.12 4.02
CA GLU A 93 12.74 -5.61 3.97
C GLU A 93 12.79 -7.14 3.86
N ASN A 94 13.45 -7.64 2.80
CA ASN A 94 13.44 -9.08 2.47
C ASN A 94 14.25 -9.96 3.45
N PHE A 95 15.10 -9.38 4.29
CA PHE A 95 16.00 -10.10 5.20
C PHE A 95 15.75 -9.75 6.67
N ARG A 96 14.52 -9.35 7.01
CA ARG A 96 14.17 -9.07 8.41
C ARG A 96 14.25 -10.37 9.22
N THR A 97 15.10 -10.36 10.25
CA THR A 97 15.35 -11.52 11.14
C THR A 97 14.60 -11.46 12.46
N SER A 98 14.04 -10.29 12.83
CA SER A 98 13.29 -10.10 14.06
C SER A 98 12.07 -9.21 13.82
N GLU A 99 11.03 -9.39 14.62
CA GLU A 99 9.91 -8.45 14.64
C GLU A 99 10.40 -7.05 15.06
N MET A 100 9.81 -6.01 14.48
CA MET A 100 10.14 -4.62 14.76
C MET A 100 8.88 -3.91 15.20
N VAL A 101 8.98 -3.14 16.29
CA VAL A 101 7.96 -2.16 16.66
C VAL A 101 7.63 -1.29 15.45
N LEU A 102 6.34 -1.12 15.16
CA LEU A 102 5.82 -0.38 14.01
C LEU A 102 6.42 -0.83 12.67
N GLY A 103 6.49 -2.15 12.45
CA GLY A 103 7.12 -2.77 11.28
C GLY A 103 6.62 -2.19 9.95
N LYS A 104 7.54 -1.90 9.03
CA LYS A 104 7.22 -1.48 7.67
C LYS A 104 6.87 -2.70 6.82
N GLU A 105 5.65 -2.73 6.29
CA GLU A 105 5.09 -3.85 5.55
C GLU A 105 4.67 -3.44 4.13
N LYS A 106 4.53 -4.43 3.25
CA LYS A 106 3.99 -4.28 1.90
C LYS A 106 3.01 -5.40 1.59
N ALA A 107 1.92 -5.05 0.92
CA ALA A 107 1.01 -5.99 0.29
C ALA A 107 1.21 -5.99 -1.23
N ARG A 108 1.08 -7.17 -1.84
CA ARG A 108 1.06 -7.36 -3.30
C ARG A 108 0.25 -8.60 -3.63
N LEU A 109 -0.35 -8.65 -4.83
CA LEU A 109 -0.93 -9.89 -5.32
C LEU A 109 0.15 -10.92 -5.63
N LYS A 110 -0.24 -12.19 -5.53
CA LYS A 110 0.58 -13.31 -5.97
C LYS A 110 0.70 -13.29 -7.49
N ARG A 111 1.79 -13.84 -8.01
CA ARG A 111 2.04 -13.94 -9.46
C ARG A 111 0.95 -14.80 -10.11
N THR A 112 0.33 -14.29 -11.16
CA THR A 112 -0.60 -15.05 -12.00
C THR A 112 0.15 -15.61 -13.22
N ILE A 113 -0.53 -16.43 -14.02
CA ILE A 113 0.02 -16.94 -15.30
C ILE A 113 0.20 -15.77 -16.29
N ARG A 114 -0.67 -14.76 -16.23
CA ARG A 114 -0.69 -13.61 -17.15
C ARG A 114 0.50 -12.68 -16.88
N HIS A 115 0.65 -12.22 -15.64
CA HIS A 115 1.76 -11.36 -15.24
C HIS A 115 2.07 -11.45 -13.75
N SER A 116 3.22 -10.92 -13.35
CA SER A 116 3.47 -10.62 -11.94
C SER A 116 2.84 -9.27 -11.62
N SER A 117 2.12 -9.17 -10.51
CA SER A 117 1.58 -7.87 -10.09
C SER A 117 2.69 -6.86 -9.85
N TRP A 118 2.52 -5.63 -10.33
CA TRP A 118 3.36 -4.47 -10.05
C TRP A 118 2.77 -3.55 -8.98
N LEU A 119 1.55 -3.82 -8.50
CA LEU A 119 0.91 -3.03 -7.45
C LEU A 119 1.48 -3.36 -6.07
N ARG A 120 1.79 -2.33 -5.30
CA ARG A 120 2.20 -2.47 -3.89
C ARG A 120 1.45 -1.47 -3.06
N ILE A 121 0.92 -1.94 -1.94
CA ILE A 121 0.34 -1.12 -0.88
C ILE A 121 1.28 -1.19 0.32
N TYR A 122 1.60 -0.05 0.91
CA TYR A 122 2.58 0.07 1.99
C TYR A 122 1.89 0.41 3.31
N ALA A 123 2.28 -0.25 4.37
CA ALA A 123 1.64 -0.12 5.68
C ALA A 123 2.64 -0.16 6.83
N ILE A 124 2.22 0.38 7.97
CA ILE A 124 2.84 0.17 9.27
C ILE A 124 2.03 -0.90 10.02
N LYS A 125 2.70 -1.96 10.48
CA LYS A 125 2.13 -2.98 11.37
C LYS A 125 2.11 -2.46 12.80
N LEU A 126 0.92 -2.38 13.40
CA LEU A 126 0.76 -2.01 14.81
C LEU A 126 0.93 -3.25 15.70
N SER A 127 0.13 -4.28 15.43
CA SER A 127 0.15 -5.56 16.11
C SER A 127 -0.16 -6.69 15.11
N GLN A 128 -0.33 -7.92 15.59
CA GLN A 128 -0.67 -9.05 14.74
C GLN A 128 -2.03 -8.81 14.05
N GLY A 129 -2.04 -8.76 12.72
CA GLY A 129 -3.27 -8.52 11.95
C GLY A 129 -3.79 -7.07 11.92
N VAL A 130 -3.10 -6.10 12.54
CA VAL A 130 -3.53 -4.69 12.58
C VAL A 130 -2.56 -3.78 11.84
N TYR A 131 -3.05 -3.03 10.85
CA TYR A 131 -2.22 -2.25 9.93
C TYR A 131 -2.76 -0.85 9.66
N VAL A 132 -1.83 0.08 9.45
CA VAL A 132 -2.10 1.45 8.99
C VAL A 132 -1.51 1.65 7.60
N ILE A 133 -2.36 1.78 6.57
CA ILE A 133 -1.96 2.04 5.19
C ILE A 133 -1.43 3.47 5.06
N THR A 134 -0.24 3.58 4.48
CA THR A 134 0.44 4.86 4.25
C THR A 134 0.38 5.32 2.81
N GLY A 135 0.10 4.42 1.88
CA GLY A 135 0.03 4.69 0.44
C GLY A 135 0.40 3.45 -0.38
N GLY A 136 0.82 3.67 -1.62
CA GLY A 136 1.10 2.59 -2.56
C GLY A 136 1.65 3.08 -3.89
N ALA A 137 2.12 2.14 -4.70
CA ALA A 137 2.76 2.43 -5.99
C ALA A 137 2.55 1.32 -7.01
N ILE A 138 2.52 1.71 -8.29
CA ILE A 138 2.85 0.82 -9.40
C ILE A 138 4.38 0.77 -9.49
N LYS A 139 4.98 -0.31 -8.97
CA LYS A 139 6.44 -0.44 -8.88
C LYS A 139 6.97 -1.29 -10.03
N LEU A 140 7.54 -0.60 -11.01
CA LEU A 140 8.06 -1.22 -12.23
C LEU A 140 9.55 -1.60 -12.16
N THR A 141 10.24 -1.31 -11.06
CA THR A 141 11.69 -1.58 -10.88
C THR A 141 11.96 -2.51 -9.70
N LEU A 142 13.22 -2.91 -9.48
CA LEU A 142 13.60 -3.82 -8.40
C LEU A 142 13.63 -3.14 -7.03
N LYS A 143 14.19 -1.93 -6.95
CA LYS A 143 14.38 -1.12 -5.74
C LYS A 143 13.48 0.11 -5.78
N MET A 144 12.97 0.52 -4.61
CA MET A 144 12.07 1.69 -4.51
C MET A 144 12.81 3.02 -4.73
N GLU A 145 14.13 3.01 -4.56
CA GLU A 145 15.02 4.15 -4.73
C GLU A 145 15.34 4.46 -6.21
N GLU A 146 14.83 3.65 -7.15
CA GLU A 146 15.11 3.83 -8.57
C GLU A 146 14.18 4.85 -9.25
N ARG A 147 13.00 5.10 -8.67
CA ARG A 147 11.98 5.99 -9.25
C ARG A 147 11.38 6.95 -8.24
N ASN A 148 11.00 8.14 -8.71
CA ASN A 148 10.48 9.19 -7.84
C ASN A 148 9.17 8.79 -7.16
N HIS A 149 8.24 8.16 -7.89
CA HIS A 149 6.96 7.74 -7.33
C HIS A 149 7.14 6.74 -6.17
N THR A 150 8.08 5.79 -6.26
CA THR A 150 8.37 4.87 -5.15
C THR A 150 9.21 5.49 -4.03
N LYS A 151 10.09 6.47 -4.32
CA LYS A 151 10.82 7.22 -3.29
C LYS A 151 9.88 8.02 -2.39
N VAL A 152 8.86 8.64 -2.98
CA VAL A 152 7.84 9.39 -2.23
C VAL A 152 7.10 8.46 -1.26
N GLU A 153 6.76 7.25 -1.68
CA GLU A 153 6.11 6.28 -0.80
C GLU A 153 7.03 5.78 0.33
N LEU A 154 8.35 5.60 0.08
CA LEU A 154 9.31 5.36 1.18
C LEU A 154 9.31 6.50 2.20
N ALA A 155 9.35 7.75 1.72
CA ALA A 155 9.36 8.92 2.60
C ALA A 155 8.06 9.04 3.41
N LYS A 156 6.91 8.74 2.81
CA LYS A 156 5.61 8.67 3.51
C LYS A 156 5.63 7.63 4.61
N LEU A 157 6.08 6.41 4.30
CA LEU A 157 6.14 5.30 5.25
C LEU A 157 7.02 5.64 6.46
N GLU A 158 8.20 6.23 6.23
CA GLU A 158 9.08 6.72 7.31
C GLU A 158 8.44 7.86 8.11
N ASN A 159 7.76 8.79 7.43
CA ASN A 159 7.13 9.92 8.10
C ASN A 159 5.99 9.48 9.02
N VAL A 160 5.15 8.55 8.57
CA VAL A 160 4.07 7.97 9.39
C VAL A 160 4.65 7.19 10.56
N ARG A 161 5.65 6.33 10.34
CA ARG A 161 6.32 5.61 11.43
C ARG A 161 6.88 6.55 12.49
N ARG A 162 7.58 7.60 12.07
CA ARG A 162 8.13 8.61 12.99
C ARG A 162 7.03 9.39 13.73
N PHE A 163 5.94 9.71 13.04
CA PHE A 163 4.79 10.36 13.66
C PHE A 163 4.23 9.51 14.81
N LEU A 164 3.96 8.22 14.56
CA LEU A 164 3.45 7.30 15.57
C LEU A 164 4.39 7.21 16.79
N LEU A 165 5.70 7.05 16.55
CA LEU A 165 6.69 7.01 17.63
C LEU A 165 6.76 8.30 18.46
N ASN A 166 6.57 9.47 17.83
CA ASN A 166 6.60 10.76 18.53
C ASN A 166 5.37 11.00 19.39
N GLU A 167 4.24 10.36 19.05
CA GLU A 167 3.01 10.37 19.84
C GLU A 167 2.95 9.19 20.83
N ASP A 168 4.08 8.52 21.09
CA ASP A 168 4.23 7.35 21.97
C ASP A 168 3.32 6.16 21.59
N ILE A 169 2.91 6.06 20.32
CA ILE A 169 2.16 4.94 19.77
C ILE A 169 3.14 3.84 19.37
N ILE A 170 2.99 2.65 19.94
CA ILE A 170 3.91 1.51 19.73
C ILE A 170 3.21 0.23 19.28
N ASP A 171 1.89 0.16 19.45
CA ASP A 171 1.03 -0.98 19.15
C ASP A 171 -0.40 -0.50 18.81
N ASP A 172 -1.34 -1.43 18.69
CA ASP A 172 -2.74 -1.16 18.39
C ASP A 172 -3.48 -0.55 19.59
N ASP A 173 -3.22 -0.99 20.82
CA ASP A 173 -3.84 -0.41 22.02
C ASP A 173 -3.54 1.09 22.15
N SER A 174 -2.25 1.46 22.11
CA SER A 174 -1.81 2.87 22.16
C SER A 174 -2.31 3.69 20.96
N PHE A 175 -2.48 3.06 19.79
CA PHE A 175 -3.05 3.71 18.61
C PHE A 175 -4.54 3.99 18.78
N ILE A 176 -5.32 3.04 19.31
CA ILE A 176 -6.75 3.20 19.55
C ILE A 176 -7.01 4.29 20.60
N ASP A 177 -6.22 4.32 21.67
CA ASP A 177 -6.27 5.38 22.68
C ASP A 177 -6.02 6.76 22.06
N TYR A 178 -5.03 6.87 21.17
CA TYR A 178 -4.76 8.10 20.44
C TYR A 178 -5.96 8.52 19.59
N VAL A 179 -6.46 7.67 18.68
CA VAL A 179 -7.53 8.06 17.74
C VAL A 179 -8.89 8.29 18.40
N THR A 180 -9.11 7.82 19.62
CA THR A 180 -10.36 8.04 20.38
C THR A 180 -10.33 9.28 21.27
N THR A 181 -9.14 9.82 21.54
CA THR A 181 -8.95 10.99 22.43
C THR A 181 -8.94 12.33 21.68
N ILE A 182 -8.74 12.30 20.35
CA ILE A 182 -8.80 13.47 19.44
C ILE A 182 -10.19 13.63 18.83
#